data_AF-A0A1Q4V3Z8-F1
#
_entry.id   AF-A0A1Q4V3Z8-F1
#
_cell.length_a   1.000
_cell.length_b   1.000
_cell.length_c   1.000
_cell.angle_alpha   90.00
_cell.angle_beta   90.00
_cell.angle_gamma   90.00
#
_symmetry.space_group_name_H-M   'P 1'
#
loop_
_entity.id
_entity.type
_entity.pdbx_description
1 polymer ?
#
loop_
_entity_poly.entity_id
_entity_poly.type
_entity_poly.pdbx_seq_one_letter_code
_entity_poly.pdbx_strand_id
1 'polypeptide(L)'
;MASVSDFAIWEPVLRLMLTDDTYRSADRSARVAGRISRYGWSLGHQGSLAVTRSAVEDIQRSLARGGVQEVAFSAEVQADGTTTLGLVWPSPVVEPAVGYPDLGVLLLADGSLPEPWLRRPEPVPGAMPAPSADPGLLERTLRERLPDAIGATEEEISAAGVRLGVPLPDELKVLYRVTRVDGGDDFEAADRAGEAVGCELFGLEHLGTVDAAGRHRGWNPGAKRAVRTGPDTAVQGLAGSPGWIRFGTNGGDEFAVDLTPGPAGHLGQIILIDHEQSLGAELVADSLTDFVLGRMRADGRDHGGSQLPAEVGVRVGVGVGVGHLETVEAAAHLALEVLSVGPGDGEPYSLAPVAGLPRLRTLTASPGALADPLEVAGLTGLEFLELGAREWRVLLDAGAVPRTLKAAAITVRDQHHLPVAPLANEILALWNRPRIVQTLLHGDLGPGV
;
A
#
# COMPACT_ATOMS: atom_id res chain seq x y z
N MET A 1 -18.26 -35.67 3.20
CA MET A 1 -17.47 -34.67 2.43
C MET A 1 -16.48 -34.06 3.41
N ALA A 2 -15.22 -33.94 3.02
CA ALA A 2 -14.16 -33.48 3.90
C ALA A 2 -14.26 -31.96 4.19
N SER A 3 -13.96 -31.58 5.43
CA SER A 3 -13.87 -30.20 5.91
C SER A 3 -12.52 -29.57 5.52
N VAL A 4 -12.44 -28.24 5.50
CA VAL A 4 -11.15 -27.51 5.39
C VAL A 4 -10.17 -27.93 6.50
N SER A 5 -10.70 -28.38 7.63
CA SER A 5 -9.92 -28.87 8.78
C SER A 5 -9.49 -30.34 8.67
N ASP A 6 -9.74 -31.02 7.55
CA ASP A 6 -9.32 -32.42 7.37
C ASP A 6 -7.95 -32.46 6.69
N PHE A 7 -6.96 -33.14 7.29
CA PHE A 7 -5.61 -33.20 6.72
C PHE A 7 -5.57 -33.76 5.28
N ALA A 8 -6.41 -34.73 4.98
CA ALA A 8 -6.43 -35.42 3.68
C ALA A 8 -6.62 -34.49 2.47
N ILE A 9 -7.38 -33.39 2.61
CA ILE A 9 -7.57 -32.44 1.50
C ILE A 9 -6.33 -31.56 1.25
N TRP A 10 -5.40 -31.51 2.21
CA TRP A 10 -4.16 -30.73 2.12
C TRP A 10 -3.00 -31.54 1.55
N GLU A 11 -3.06 -32.87 1.59
CA GLU A 11 -1.99 -33.75 1.08
C GLU A 11 -1.54 -33.40 -0.35
N PRO A 12 -2.43 -33.15 -1.33
CA PRO A 12 -1.99 -32.82 -2.69
C PRO A 12 -1.17 -31.53 -2.76
N VAL A 13 -1.57 -30.50 -2.00
CA VAL A 13 -0.86 -29.21 -1.94
C VAL A 13 0.48 -29.36 -1.24
N LEU A 14 0.52 -30.06 -0.11
CA LEU A 14 1.75 -30.27 0.65
C LEU A 14 2.76 -31.06 -0.16
N ARG A 15 2.35 -32.16 -0.81
CA ARG A 15 3.22 -32.95 -1.69
C ARG A 15 3.76 -32.11 -2.85
N LEU A 16 2.90 -31.29 -3.47
CA LEU A 16 3.30 -30.41 -4.58
C LEU A 16 4.36 -29.39 -4.16
N MET A 17 4.23 -28.80 -2.97
CA MET A 17 5.20 -27.83 -2.49
C MET A 17 6.52 -28.48 -2.07
N LEU A 18 6.47 -29.73 -1.60
CA LEU A 18 7.65 -30.48 -1.19
C LEU A 18 8.50 -30.95 -2.37
N THR A 19 7.96 -31.08 -3.59
CA THR A 19 8.72 -31.50 -4.78
C THR A 19 9.66 -30.42 -5.32
N ASP A 20 9.43 -29.15 -5.00
CA ASP A 20 10.24 -28.02 -5.48
C ASP A 20 11.39 -27.64 -4.52
N ASP A 21 11.44 -28.24 -3.34
CA ASP A 21 12.48 -27.99 -2.33
C ASP A 21 13.80 -28.67 -2.74
N THR A 22 14.50 -28.03 -3.67
CA THR A 22 15.73 -28.52 -4.32
C THR A 22 16.95 -28.56 -3.39
N TYR A 23 16.83 -28.08 -2.14
CA TYR A 23 17.91 -28.02 -1.14
C TYR A 23 17.74 -29.02 0.01
N ARG A 24 17.13 -30.18 -0.25
CA ARG A 24 17.05 -31.25 0.74
C ARG A 24 18.42 -31.80 1.11
N SER A 25 18.84 -31.51 2.33
CA SER A 25 19.70 -32.42 3.08
C SER A 25 18.81 -33.44 3.78
N ALA A 26 19.16 -34.73 3.72
CA ALA A 26 18.38 -35.85 4.25
C ALA A 26 18.07 -35.78 5.76
N ASP A 27 18.68 -34.84 6.49
CA ASP A 27 18.59 -34.68 7.94
C ASP A 27 17.73 -33.49 8.40
N ARG A 28 17.07 -32.74 7.50
CA ARG A 28 16.28 -31.55 7.87
C ARG A 28 14.78 -31.73 7.58
N SER A 29 13.97 -31.33 8.56
CA SER A 29 12.51 -31.14 8.40
C SER A 29 12.23 -30.17 7.25
N ALA A 30 11.35 -30.54 6.33
CA ALA A 30 10.89 -29.64 5.27
C ALA A 30 9.81 -28.69 5.80
N ARG A 31 9.83 -27.45 5.31
CA ARG A 31 8.90 -26.41 5.75
C ARG A 31 8.26 -25.76 4.53
N VAL A 32 6.95 -25.74 4.52
CA VAL A 32 6.18 -25.14 3.44
C VAL A 32 5.12 -24.22 4.03
N ALA A 33 4.86 -23.10 3.37
CA ALA A 33 3.82 -22.18 3.80
C ALA A 33 3.21 -21.47 2.59
N GLY A 34 1.96 -21.05 2.71
CA GLY A 34 1.21 -20.46 1.61
C GLY A 34 -0.16 -19.96 2.02
N ARG A 35 -0.90 -19.47 1.02
CA ARG A 35 -2.27 -18.97 1.17
C ARG A 35 -3.16 -19.53 0.09
N ILE A 36 -4.39 -19.88 0.44
CA ILE A 36 -5.41 -20.33 -0.52
C ILE A 36 -6.69 -19.54 -0.25
N SER A 37 -7.18 -18.86 -1.29
CA SER A 37 -8.45 -18.14 -1.29
C SER A 37 -9.46 -18.83 -2.20
N ARG A 38 -10.71 -18.38 -2.18
CA ARG A 38 -11.77 -18.92 -3.06
C ARG A 38 -11.45 -18.76 -4.55
N TYR A 39 -10.65 -17.76 -4.91
CA TYR A 39 -10.42 -17.36 -6.31
C TYR A 39 -8.95 -17.40 -6.72
N GLY A 40 -8.04 -17.71 -5.79
CA GLY A 40 -6.61 -17.74 -6.06
C GLY A 40 -5.82 -18.45 -4.97
N TRP A 41 -4.50 -18.47 -5.15
CA TRP A 41 -3.56 -19.04 -4.20
C TRP A 41 -2.20 -18.36 -4.34
N SER A 42 -1.42 -18.41 -3.27
CA SER A 42 0.00 -18.04 -3.25
C SER A 42 0.75 -19.21 -2.61
N LEU A 43 1.47 -19.95 -3.44
CA LEU A 43 2.25 -21.12 -3.05
C LEU A 43 3.68 -20.91 -3.54
N GLY A 44 4.67 -21.30 -2.74
CA GLY A 44 6.08 -21.32 -3.14
C GLY A 44 6.42 -22.42 -4.14
N HIS A 45 5.58 -22.64 -5.16
CA HIS A 45 5.72 -23.67 -6.18
C HIS A 45 5.90 -23.02 -7.56
N GLN A 46 6.93 -23.42 -8.31
CA GLN A 46 7.26 -22.88 -9.63
C GLN A 46 6.83 -23.79 -10.80
N GLY A 47 6.08 -24.85 -10.53
CA GLY A 47 5.60 -25.78 -11.55
C GLY A 47 4.31 -25.36 -12.27
N SER A 48 3.68 -26.34 -12.91
CA SER A 48 2.54 -26.12 -13.82
C SER A 48 1.32 -25.54 -13.10
N LEU A 49 0.75 -24.47 -13.64
CA LEU A 49 -0.51 -23.86 -13.17
C LEU A 49 -1.67 -24.86 -13.16
N ALA A 50 -1.73 -25.79 -14.11
CA ALA A 50 -2.81 -26.78 -14.19
C ALA A 50 -2.73 -27.80 -13.05
N VAL A 51 -1.52 -28.24 -12.71
CA VAL A 51 -1.25 -29.16 -11.58
C VAL A 51 -1.57 -28.46 -10.27
N THR A 52 -1.10 -27.22 -10.12
CA THR A 52 -1.36 -26.40 -8.94
C THR A 52 -2.85 -26.16 -8.72
N ARG A 53 -3.58 -25.80 -9.79
CA ARG A 53 -5.02 -25.60 -9.76
C ARG A 53 -5.75 -26.86 -9.28
N SER A 54 -5.36 -28.01 -9.81
CA SER A 54 -5.97 -29.30 -9.43
C SER A 54 -5.73 -29.62 -7.95
N ALA A 55 -4.54 -29.32 -7.43
CA ALA A 55 -4.19 -29.57 -6.03
C ALA A 55 -4.98 -28.70 -5.04
N VAL A 56 -5.28 -27.44 -5.38
CA VAL A 56 -5.99 -26.51 -4.48
C VAL A 56 -7.52 -26.59 -4.59
N GLU A 57 -8.05 -27.21 -5.64
CA GLU A 57 -9.47 -27.11 -6.01
C GLU A 57 -10.43 -27.61 -4.91
N ASP A 58 -10.07 -28.70 -4.24
CA ASP A 58 -10.86 -29.26 -3.13
C ASP A 58 -10.86 -28.36 -1.90
N ILE A 59 -9.74 -27.67 -1.64
CA ILE A 59 -9.63 -26.67 -0.58
C ILE A 59 -10.48 -25.45 -0.92
N GLN A 60 -10.36 -24.90 -2.14
CA GLN A 60 -11.14 -23.75 -2.59
C GLN A 60 -12.65 -24.00 -2.54
N ARG A 61 -13.08 -25.20 -2.96
CA ARG A 61 -14.49 -25.62 -2.88
C ARG A 61 -14.97 -25.71 -1.42
N SER A 62 -14.11 -26.17 -0.52
CA SER A 62 -14.42 -26.28 0.91
C SER A 62 -14.47 -24.90 1.58
N LEU A 63 -13.56 -23.98 1.22
CA LEU A 63 -13.59 -22.58 1.65
C LEU A 63 -14.87 -21.87 1.20
N ALA A 64 -15.28 -22.05 -0.07
CA ALA A 64 -16.49 -21.47 -0.61
C ALA A 64 -17.75 -21.94 0.14
N ARG A 65 -17.86 -23.25 0.43
CA ARG A 65 -18.97 -23.80 1.23
C ARG A 65 -18.99 -23.28 2.67
N GLY A 66 -17.82 -23.12 3.27
CA GLY A 66 -17.66 -22.64 4.64
C GLY A 66 -17.81 -21.13 4.79
N GLY A 67 -18.00 -20.38 3.70
CA GLY A 67 -18.05 -18.92 3.79
C GLY A 67 -16.69 -18.29 4.16
N VAL A 68 -15.57 -19.00 3.99
CA VAL A 68 -14.23 -18.52 4.32
C VAL A 68 -13.57 -17.94 3.08
N GLN A 69 -13.08 -16.71 3.14
CA GLN A 69 -12.50 -16.03 1.96
C GLN A 69 -11.11 -16.56 1.62
N GLU A 70 -10.31 -16.79 2.65
CA GLU A 70 -8.91 -17.19 2.52
C GLU A 70 -8.48 -17.96 3.78
N VAL A 71 -7.48 -18.82 3.66
CA VAL A 71 -6.78 -19.42 4.79
C VAL A 71 -5.28 -19.36 4.50
N ALA A 72 -4.49 -18.97 5.50
CA ALA A 72 -3.05 -19.12 5.45
C ALA A 72 -2.65 -20.42 6.12
N PHE A 73 -1.60 -21.06 5.64
CA PHE A 73 -1.13 -22.31 6.22
C PHE A 73 0.39 -22.36 6.28
N SER A 74 0.88 -23.12 7.24
CA SER A 74 2.27 -23.55 7.31
C SER A 74 2.31 -25.01 7.72
N ALA A 75 3.23 -25.77 7.16
CA ALA A 75 3.44 -27.15 7.51
C ALA A 75 4.92 -27.42 7.77
N GLU A 76 5.16 -28.28 8.75
CA GLU A 76 6.45 -28.87 9.04
C GLU A 76 6.35 -30.38 8.81
N VAL A 77 7.22 -30.90 7.96
CA VAL A 77 7.26 -32.30 7.56
C VAL A 77 8.57 -32.89 8.01
N GLN A 78 8.52 -33.86 8.91
CA GLN A 78 9.68 -34.59 9.40
C GLN A 78 10.16 -35.59 8.35
N ALA A 79 11.41 -36.04 8.47
CA ALA A 79 12.02 -36.98 7.52
C ALA A 79 11.28 -38.34 7.46
N ASP A 80 10.55 -38.71 8.52
CA ASP A 80 9.74 -39.94 8.58
C ASP A 80 8.35 -39.80 7.94
N GLY A 81 8.00 -38.60 7.45
CA GLY A 81 6.68 -38.30 6.87
C GLY A 81 5.70 -37.65 7.84
N THR A 82 6.00 -37.65 9.15
CA THR A 82 5.17 -37.02 10.18
C THR A 82 5.01 -35.53 9.89
N THR A 83 3.78 -35.09 9.72
CA THR A 83 3.47 -33.73 9.29
C THR A 83 2.60 -33.02 10.30
N THR A 84 3.02 -31.81 10.67
CA THR A 84 2.18 -30.86 11.44
C THR A 84 1.80 -29.70 10.52
N LEU A 85 0.50 -29.51 10.31
CA LEU A 85 -0.08 -28.47 9.48
C LEU A 85 -0.83 -27.47 10.37
N GLY A 86 -0.37 -26.22 10.40
CA GLY A 86 -1.05 -25.11 11.06
C GLY A 86 -1.86 -24.30 10.06
N LEU A 87 -3.17 -24.27 10.26
CA LEU A 87 -4.11 -23.43 9.52
C LEU A 87 -4.40 -22.15 10.32
N VAL A 88 -4.20 -21.01 9.70
CA VAL A 88 -4.51 -19.69 10.26
C VAL A 88 -5.73 -19.13 9.56
N TRP A 89 -6.79 -18.91 10.33
CA TRP A 89 -8.06 -18.41 9.83
C TRP A 89 -8.05 -16.88 9.65
N PRO A 90 -8.90 -16.33 8.76
CA PRO A 90 -9.07 -14.89 8.62
C PRO A 90 -9.36 -14.23 9.96
N SER A 91 -8.71 -13.10 10.19
CA SER A 91 -8.85 -12.33 11.42
C SER A 91 -8.97 -10.85 11.07
N PRO A 92 -9.91 -10.10 11.67
CA PRO A 92 -10.02 -8.66 11.44
C PRO A 92 -8.81 -7.87 11.94
N VAL A 93 -7.95 -8.49 12.76
CA VAL A 93 -6.73 -7.86 13.28
C VAL A 93 -5.47 -8.26 12.50
N VAL A 94 -5.63 -8.88 11.34
CA VAL A 94 -4.51 -9.25 10.46
C VAL A 94 -4.80 -8.77 9.05
N GLU A 95 -3.96 -7.87 8.55
CA GLU A 95 -3.90 -7.55 7.13
C GLU A 95 -3.03 -8.61 6.44
N PRO A 96 -3.56 -9.35 5.46
CA PRO A 96 -2.84 -10.45 4.83
C PRO A 96 -1.61 -9.95 4.04
N ALA A 97 -0.49 -10.66 4.17
CA ALA A 97 0.68 -10.40 3.32
C ALA A 97 0.35 -10.74 1.86
N VAL A 98 0.61 -9.81 0.95
CA VAL A 98 0.53 -10.06 -0.49
C VAL A 98 1.82 -10.74 -0.97
N GLY A 99 1.71 -11.94 -1.53
CA GLY A 99 2.80 -12.61 -2.23
C GLY A 99 3.86 -13.30 -1.35
N TYR A 100 3.72 -13.30 -0.02
CA TYR A 100 4.57 -14.07 0.89
C TYR A 100 3.73 -14.94 1.83
N PRO A 101 4.24 -16.11 2.25
CA PRO A 101 3.52 -17.04 3.12
C PRO A 101 3.54 -16.65 4.62
N ASP A 102 3.85 -15.38 4.91
CA ASP A 102 3.85 -14.85 6.26
C ASP A 102 2.41 -14.62 6.76
N LEU A 103 2.27 -14.53 8.09
CA LEU A 103 1.00 -14.29 8.75
C LEU A 103 0.30 -13.03 8.22
N GLY A 104 1.07 -11.98 7.94
CA GLY A 104 0.60 -10.66 7.56
C GLY A 104 1.03 -9.59 8.56
N VAL A 105 0.39 -8.43 8.48
CA VAL A 105 0.55 -7.33 9.43
C VAL A 105 -0.53 -7.41 10.51
N LEU A 106 -0.11 -7.40 11.77
CA LEU A 106 -0.97 -7.28 12.93
C LEU A 106 -1.45 -5.84 13.07
N LEU A 107 -2.76 -5.64 13.11
CA LEU A 107 -3.39 -4.35 13.35
C LEU A 107 -3.61 -4.15 14.85
N LEU A 108 -2.80 -3.28 15.46
CA LEU A 108 -2.82 -2.99 16.89
C LEU A 108 -3.81 -1.87 17.25
N ALA A 109 -4.19 -1.06 16.27
CA ALA A 109 -5.21 -0.02 16.39
C ALA A 109 -6.21 -0.07 15.22
N ASP A 110 -7.52 -0.07 15.53
CA ASP A 110 -8.58 -0.09 14.52
C ASP A 110 -8.58 1.18 13.66
N GLY A 111 -8.77 0.98 12.35
CA GLY A 111 -8.85 2.10 11.38
C GLY A 111 -7.59 2.95 11.30
N SER A 112 -6.49 2.53 11.91
CA SER A 112 -5.24 3.27 11.90
C SER A 112 -4.60 3.25 10.51
N LEU A 113 -4.00 4.39 10.14
CA LEU A 113 -3.24 4.57 8.91
C LEU A 113 -1.80 4.98 9.25
N PRO A 114 -0.82 4.60 8.40
CA PRO A 114 0.53 5.11 8.50
C PRO A 114 0.55 6.63 8.23
N GLU A 115 1.52 7.32 8.82
CA GLU A 115 1.59 8.78 8.84
C GLU A 115 1.47 9.47 7.47
N PRO A 116 2.03 8.97 6.34
CA PRO A 116 1.90 9.63 5.03
C PRO A 116 0.45 9.79 4.55
N TRP A 117 -0.46 8.94 5.03
CA TRP A 117 -1.90 9.01 4.72
C TRP A 117 -2.68 9.95 5.65
N LEU A 118 -2.06 10.38 6.74
CA LEU A 118 -2.62 11.34 7.69
C LEU A 118 -2.14 12.76 7.40
N ARG A 119 -1.14 12.93 6.52
CA ARG A 119 -0.58 14.24 6.16
C ARG A 119 -1.63 15.12 5.53
N ARG A 120 -1.68 16.35 6.02
CA ARG A 120 -2.44 17.43 5.42
C ARG A 120 -1.54 18.20 4.46
N PRO A 121 -2.11 18.81 3.40
CA PRO A 121 -1.36 19.71 2.55
C PRO A 121 -0.75 20.85 3.38
N GLU A 122 0.52 21.14 3.13
CA GLU A 122 1.17 22.33 3.68
C GLU A 122 0.64 23.56 2.95
N PRO A 123 0.15 24.60 3.65
CA PRO A 123 -0.26 25.82 2.98
C PRO A 123 0.92 26.46 2.23
N VAL A 124 0.68 26.92 1.00
CA VAL A 124 1.63 27.74 0.23
C VAL A 124 1.02 29.15 0.10
N PRO A 125 1.25 30.05 1.07
CA PRO A 125 0.71 31.39 1.04
C PRO A 125 1.20 32.14 -0.21
N GLY A 126 0.28 32.66 -1.01
CA GLY A 126 0.61 33.36 -2.25
C GLY A 126 0.70 32.47 -3.49
N ALA A 127 0.31 31.18 -3.40
CA ALA A 127 0.06 30.39 -4.60
C ALA A 127 -0.97 31.10 -5.48
N MET A 128 -0.59 31.35 -6.73
CA MET A 128 -1.41 32.04 -7.74
C MET A 128 -1.73 31.08 -8.88
N PRO A 129 -2.84 31.29 -9.59
CA PRO A 129 -3.08 30.63 -10.88
C PRO A 129 -1.91 30.86 -11.84
N ALA A 130 -1.67 29.91 -12.72
CA ALA A 130 -0.66 30.06 -13.76
C ALA A 130 -1.02 31.21 -14.70
N PRO A 131 -0.02 31.89 -15.32
CA PRO A 131 -0.29 32.91 -16.33
C PRO A 131 -1.10 32.41 -17.53
N SER A 132 -1.14 31.09 -17.74
CA SER A 132 -1.92 30.46 -18.81
C SER A 132 -3.39 30.22 -18.45
N ALA A 133 -3.78 30.36 -17.17
CA ALA A 133 -5.16 30.21 -16.75
C ALA A 133 -6.01 31.37 -17.30
N ASP A 134 -6.78 31.09 -18.35
CA ASP A 134 -7.63 32.07 -19.03
C ASP A 134 -9.06 31.48 -19.20
N PRO A 135 -9.94 31.70 -18.21
CA PRO A 135 -11.33 31.24 -18.27
C PRO A 135 -12.08 31.70 -19.54
N GLY A 136 -11.75 32.87 -20.09
CA GLY A 136 -12.38 33.40 -21.30
C GLY A 136 -11.89 32.73 -22.58
N LEU A 137 -10.61 32.35 -22.66
CA LEU A 137 -10.11 31.50 -23.73
C LEU A 137 -10.69 30.08 -23.64
N LEU A 138 -10.69 29.51 -22.43
CA LEU A 138 -11.28 28.19 -22.18
C LEU A 138 -12.75 28.11 -22.64
N GLU A 139 -13.58 29.09 -22.25
CA GLU A 139 -14.99 29.11 -22.64
C GLU A 139 -15.17 29.17 -24.16
N ARG A 140 -14.42 30.05 -24.83
CA ARG A 140 -14.49 30.19 -26.29
C ARG A 140 -14.10 28.90 -26.99
N THR A 141 -12.99 28.28 -26.59
CA THR A 141 -12.53 27.01 -27.16
C THR A 141 -13.53 25.88 -26.94
N LEU A 142 -14.10 25.76 -25.75
CA LEU A 142 -15.09 24.71 -25.48
C LEU A 142 -16.38 24.93 -26.27
N ARG A 143 -16.90 26.16 -26.37
CA ARG A 143 -18.09 26.47 -27.18
C ARG A 143 -17.85 26.26 -28.68
N GLU A 144 -16.63 26.49 -29.16
CA GLU A 144 -16.26 26.17 -30.55
C GLU A 144 -16.26 24.66 -30.81
N ARG A 145 -15.78 23.86 -29.86
CA ARG A 145 -15.76 22.38 -29.95
C ARG A 145 -17.13 21.74 -29.70
N LEU A 146 -17.96 22.39 -28.89
CA LEU A 146 -19.26 21.91 -28.43
C LEU A 146 -20.36 22.98 -28.65
N PRO A 147 -20.70 23.32 -29.90
CA PRO A 147 -21.60 24.44 -30.21
C PRO A 147 -23.02 24.25 -29.68
N ASP A 148 -23.50 23.00 -29.61
CA ASP A 148 -24.86 22.64 -29.20
C ASP A 148 -24.95 22.12 -27.76
N ALA A 149 -23.85 22.16 -27.00
CA ALA A 149 -23.84 21.66 -25.63
C ALA A 149 -24.60 22.61 -24.69
N ILE A 150 -25.44 22.02 -23.86
CA ILE A 150 -26.10 22.71 -22.75
C ILE A 150 -25.19 22.58 -21.53
N GLY A 151 -24.89 23.70 -20.89
CA GLY A 151 -24.10 23.73 -19.67
C GLY A 151 -24.93 23.59 -18.41
N ALA A 152 -24.25 23.35 -17.29
CA ALA A 152 -24.83 23.41 -15.97
C ALA A 152 -25.18 24.84 -15.58
N THR A 153 -26.19 24.98 -14.74
CA THR A 153 -26.64 26.25 -14.15
C THR A 153 -25.68 26.71 -13.04
N GLU A 154 -25.68 28.01 -12.72
CA GLU A 154 -24.87 28.54 -11.61
C GLU A 154 -25.30 27.94 -10.26
N GLU A 155 -26.59 27.61 -10.10
CA GLU A 155 -27.11 26.94 -8.91
C GLU A 155 -26.53 25.52 -8.76
N GLU A 156 -26.47 24.73 -9.83
CA GLU A 156 -25.86 23.39 -9.84
C GLU A 156 -24.36 23.45 -9.52
N ILE A 157 -23.64 24.39 -10.15
CA ILE A 157 -22.20 24.61 -9.93
C ILE A 157 -21.93 25.04 -8.48
N SER A 158 -22.75 25.96 -7.95
CA SER A 158 -22.64 26.42 -6.56
C SER A 158 -22.92 25.28 -5.57
N ALA A 159 -23.96 24.47 -5.83
CA ALA A 159 -24.30 23.31 -5.01
C ALA A 159 -23.16 22.28 -4.96
N ALA A 160 -22.47 22.05 -6.09
CA ALA A 160 -21.30 21.18 -6.13
C ALA A 160 -20.15 21.69 -5.23
N GLY A 161 -19.85 23.00 -5.29
CA GLY A 161 -18.83 23.60 -4.40
C GLY A 161 -19.20 23.48 -2.91
N VAL A 162 -20.47 23.71 -2.56
CA VAL A 162 -20.97 23.53 -1.18
C VAL A 162 -20.82 22.07 -0.72
N ARG A 163 -21.16 21.11 -1.59
CA ARG A 163 -21.04 19.67 -1.29
C ARG A 163 -19.59 19.23 -1.08
N LEU A 164 -18.65 19.78 -1.86
CA LEU A 164 -17.22 19.50 -1.71
C LEU A 164 -16.58 20.20 -0.51
N GLY A 165 -17.24 21.23 0.04
CA GLY A 165 -16.68 22.07 1.10
C GLY A 165 -15.56 23.01 0.64
N VAL A 166 -15.35 23.13 -0.68
CA VAL A 166 -14.37 24.01 -1.31
C VAL A 166 -15.02 24.72 -2.52
N PRO A 167 -14.78 26.02 -2.72
CA PRO A 167 -15.30 26.72 -3.89
C PRO A 167 -14.66 26.16 -5.16
N LEU A 168 -15.47 25.94 -6.20
CA LEU A 168 -14.93 25.53 -7.50
C LEU A 168 -14.08 26.66 -8.11
N PRO A 169 -12.91 26.35 -8.70
CA PRO A 169 -12.08 27.31 -9.42
C PRO A 169 -12.80 27.87 -10.65
N ASP A 170 -12.45 29.08 -11.07
CA ASP A 170 -13.16 29.75 -12.15
C ASP A 170 -13.07 29.02 -13.49
N GLU A 171 -11.93 28.40 -13.80
CA GLU A 171 -11.81 27.54 -14.98
C GLU A 171 -12.72 26.31 -14.90
N LEU A 172 -12.84 25.69 -13.72
CA LEU A 172 -13.72 24.52 -13.54
C LEU A 172 -15.21 24.92 -13.62
N LYS A 173 -15.58 26.09 -13.12
CA LYS A 173 -16.93 26.64 -13.34
C LYS A 173 -17.20 26.88 -14.83
N VAL A 174 -16.23 27.44 -15.57
CA VAL A 174 -16.34 27.63 -17.03
C VAL A 174 -16.55 26.30 -17.73
N LEU A 175 -15.77 25.27 -17.39
CA LEU A 175 -15.93 23.94 -17.96
C LEU A 175 -17.38 23.48 -17.85
N TYR A 176 -17.93 23.43 -16.63
CA TYR A 176 -19.30 22.94 -16.41
C TYR A 176 -20.39 23.88 -16.95
N ARG A 177 -20.15 25.19 -17.10
CA ARG A 177 -21.06 26.10 -17.82
C ARG A 177 -21.17 25.81 -19.32
N VAL A 178 -20.24 25.04 -19.87
CA VAL A 178 -20.26 24.61 -21.27
C VAL A 178 -20.59 23.12 -21.39
N THR A 179 -20.16 22.31 -20.42
CA THR A 179 -20.33 20.85 -20.41
C THR A 179 -21.20 20.40 -19.23
N ARG A 180 -22.50 20.19 -19.47
CA ARG A 180 -23.34 19.43 -18.55
C ARG A 180 -23.25 17.95 -18.91
N VAL A 181 -22.38 17.21 -18.23
CA VAL A 181 -22.32 15.74 -18.35
C VAL A 181 -23.19 15.17 -17.25
N ASP A 182 -24.36 14.64 -17.62
CA ASP A 182 -25.26 13.93 -16.70
C ASP A 182 -24.94 12.42 -16.83
N GLY A 183 -24.48 11.79 -15.75
CA GLY A 183 -23.85 10.45 -15.76
C GLY A 183 -24.76 9.24 -16.09
N GLY A 184 -25.92 9.43 -16.72
CA GLY A 184 -26.91 8.35 -16.90
C GLY A 184 -27.57 8.22 -18.26
N ASP A 185 -27.80 9.31 -19.01
CA ASP A 185 -28.83 9.27 -20.07
C ASP A 185 -28.34 9.59 -21.50
N ASP A 186 -27.16 10.20 -21.69
CA ASP A 186 -26.62 10.53 -23.02
C ASP A 186 -25.12 10.24 -23.16
N PHE A 187 -24.80 9.00 -23.53
CA PHE A 187 -23.43 8.54 -23.72
C PHE A 187 -22.70 9.24 -24.88
N GLU A 188 -23.41 9.59 -25.96
CA GLU A 188 -22.81 10.28 -27.11
C GLU A 188 -22.45 11.73 -26.77
N ALA A 189 -23.25 12.41 -25.95
CA ALA A 189 -22.90 13.73 -25.44
C ALA A 189 -21.70 13.67 -24.48
N ALA A 190 -21.63 12.66 -23.62
CA ALA A 190 -20.50 12.46 -22.71
C ALA A 190 -19.19 12.18 -23.48
N ASP A 191 -19.25 11.34 -24.51
CA ASP A 191 -18.09 11.01 -25.36
C ASP A 191 -17.58 12.26 -26.11
N ARG A 192 -18.48 13.03 -26.74
CA ARG A 192 -18.11 14.31 -27.39
C ARG A 192 -17.52 15.32 -26.41
N ALA A 193 -18.09 15.43 -25.21
CA ALA A 193 -17.54 16.28 -24.17
C ALA A 193 -16.13 15.82 -23.76
N GLY A 194 -15.93 14.51 -23.67
CA GLY A 194 -14.64 13.93 -23.37
C GLY A 194 -13.59 14.19 -24.44
N GLU A 195 -13.93 14.02 -25.72
CA GLU A 195 -13.07 14.38 -26.85
C GLU A 195 -12.72 15.88 -26.87
N ALA A 196 -13.69 16.73 -26.56
CA ALA A 196 -13.50 18.18 -26.55
C ALA A 196 -12.57 18.66 -25.42
N VAL A 197 -12.54 17.95 -24.29
CA VAL A 197 -11.75 18.32 -23.11
C VAL A 197 -10.42 17.58 -23.06
N GLY A 198 -10.36 16.36 -23.61
CA GLY A 198 -9.19 15.47 -23.58
C GLY A 198 -9.23 14.41 -22.46
N CYS A 199 -10.37 14.25 -21.77
CA CYS A 199 -10.58 13.19 -20.77
C CYS A 199 -12.08 12.89 -20.59
N GLU A 200 -12.41 11.69 -20.13
CA GLU A 200 -13.79 11.34 -19.77
C GLU A 200 -14.23 12.14 -18.55
N LEU A 201 -15.19 13.06 -18.73
CA LEU A 201 -15.63 13.97 -17.67
C LEU A 201 -16.56 13.33 -16.66
N PHE A 202 -16.37 13.70 -15.39
CA PHE A 202 -17.33 13.42 -14.33
C PHE A 202 -18.44 14.47 -14.30
N GLY A 203 -19.68 14.03 -14.09
CA GLY A 203 -20.81 14.91 -13.81
C GLY A 203 -20.61 15.69 -12.49
N LEU A 204 -21.30 16.82 -12.36
CA LEU A 204 -21.16 17.71 -11.20
C LEU A 204 -21.48 17.01 -9.87
N GLU A 205 -22.35 16.01 -9.88
CA GLU A 205 -22.73 15.16 -8.76
C GLU A 205 -21.65 14.14 -8.36
N HIS A 206 -20.80 13.76 -9.31
CA HIS A 206 -19.71 12.79 -9.13
C HIS A 206 -18.37 13.44 -8.78
N LEU A 207 -18.26 14.77 -8.82
CA LEU A 207 -17.07 15.45 -8.31
C LEU A 207 -16.82 15.08 -6.86
N GLY A 208 -15.57 14.77 -6.56
CA GLY A 208 -15.12 14.39 -5.24
C GLY A 208 -13.67 14.80 -5.03
N THR A 209 -13.31 15.07 -3.79
CA THR A 209 -11.91 15.26 -3.41
C THR A 209 -11.17 13.91 -3.44
N VAL A 210 -9.85 13.96 -3.53
CA VAL A 210 -9.01 12.77 -3.41
C VAL A 210 -8.85 12.43 -1.93
N ASP A 211 -9.55 11.38 -1.50
CA ASP A 211 -9.41 10.86 -0.15
C ASP A 211 -8.11 10.06 -0.01
N ALA A 212 -7.29 10.45 0.97
CA ALA A 212 -6.07 9.76 1.29
C ALA A 212 -6.35 8.31 1.69
N ALA A 213 -7.33 8.08 2.59
CA ALA A 213 -7.61 6.75 3.12
C ALA A 213 -8.04 5.76 2.03
N GLY A 214 -8.84 6.20 1.06
CA GLY A 214 -9.20 5.41 -0.12
C GLY A 214 -8.02 4.94 -0.99
N ARG A 215 -6.87 5.63 -0.93
CA ARG A 215 -5.64 5.24 -1.64
C ARG A 215 -4.70 4.37 -0.82
N HIS A 216 -5.05 4.02 0.43
CA HIS A 216 -4.23 3.16 1.28
C HIS A 216 -4.36 1.69 0.86
N ARG A 217 -3.26 1.12 0.36
CA ARG A 217 -3.19 -0.30 -0.07
C ARG A 217 -2.81 -1.28 1.03
N GLY A 218 -2.52 -0.80 2.24
CA GLY A 218 -2.14 -1.65 3.37
C GLY A 218 -0.93 -1.17 4.15
N TRP A 219 -0.82 -1.61 5.41
CA TRP A 219 0.22 -1.20 6.34
C TRP A 219 1.62 -1.58 5.88
N ASN A 220 1.82 -2.78 5.32
CA ASN A 220 3.15 -3.24 4.91
C ASN A 220 3.77 -2.33 3.83
N PRO A 221 3.12 -2.11 2.67
CA PRO A 221 3.65 -1.17 1.69
C PRO A 221 3.59 0.28 2.19
N GLY A 222 2.56 0.68 2.95
CA GLY A 222 2.35 2.07 3.36
C GLY A 222 3.33 2.57 4.41
N ALA A 223 3.59 1.78 5.46
CA ALA A 223 4.51 2.16 6.54
C ALA A 223 5.95 2.35 6.03
N LYS A 224 6.33 1.64 4.97
CA LYS A 224 7.65 1.69 4.33
C LYS A 224 7.80 2.82 3.32
N ARG A 225 6.79 3.68 3.13
CA ARG A 225 6.89 4.87 2.30
C ARG A 225 7.25 6.07 3.15
N ALA A 226 8.07 6.97 2.61
CA ALA A 226 8.29 8.31 3.14
C ALA A 226 8.23 9.27 1.97
N VAL A 227 7.69 10.46 2.19
CA VAL A 227 7.56 11.47 1.14
C VAL A 227 8.09 12.80 1.65
N ARG A 228 8.62 13.63 0.76
CA ARG A 228 9.04 14.99 1.06
C ARG A 228 8.51 15.92 -0.02
N THR A 229 7.87 17.01 0.39
CA THR A 229 7.61 18.16 -0.48
C THR A 229 8.84 19.05 -0.43
N GLY A 230 9.59 19.13 -1.52
CA GLY A 230 10.75 20.01 -1.64
C GLY A 230 10.36 21.42 -2.06
N PRO A 231 11.28 22.40 -1.98
CA PRO A 231 11.04 23.77 -2.41
C PRO A 231 10.77 23.88 -3.91
N ASP A 232 11.29 22.96 -4.72
CA ASP A 232 11.12 22.95 -6.19
C ASP A 232 9.95 22.07 -6.64
N THR A 233 9.16 21.53 -5.71
CA THR A 233 8.07 20.61 -6.03
C THR A 233 6.81 21.37 -6.42
N ALA A 234 6.26 21.07 -7.60
CA ALA A 234 5.01 21.67 -8.07
C ALA A 234 3.75 21.02 -7.45
N VAL A 235 3.79 19.71 -7.16
CA VAL A 235 2.68 18.95 -6.56
C VAL A 235 3.13 18.35 -5.24
N GLN A 236 2.39 18.58 -4.15
CA GLN A 236 2.78 18.02 -2.86
C GLN A 236 2.70 16.49 -2.87
N GLY A 237 3.67 15.85 -2.23
CA GLY A 237 3.76 14.39 -2.16
C GLY A 237 2.79 13.78 -1.13
N LEU A 238 1.49 13.94 -1.36
CA LEU A 238 0.42 13.55 -0.44
C LEU A 238 -0.30 12.28 -0.92
N ALA A 239 -0.83 11.49 0.01
CA ALA A 239 -1.75 10.40 -0.34
C ALA A 239 -3.07 10.93 -0.92
N GLY A 240 -3.52 12.09 -0.46
CA GLY A 240 -4.70 12.77 -0.94
C GLY A 240 -4.77 14.17 -0.35
N SER A 241 -5.62 15.03 -0.92
CA SER A 241 -5.81 16.39 -0.46
C SER A 241 -7.27 16.81 -0.59
N PRO A 242 -7.84 17.53 0.39
CA PRO A 242 -9.15 18.17 0.22
C PRO A 242 -9.15 19.24 -0.88
N GLY A 243 -7.97 19.71 -1.32
CA GLY A 243 -7.83 20.64 -2.43
C GLY A 243 -7.69 19.97 -3.80
N TRP A 244 -7.61 18.64 -3.89
CA TRP A 244 -7.53 17.94 -5.17
C TRP A 244 -8.93 17.53 -5.60
N ILE A 245 -9.52 18.28 -6.53
CA ILE A 245 -10.89 18.06 -7.01
C ILE A 245 -10.85 17.24 -8.29
N ARG A 246 -11.30 15.99 -8.23
CA ARG A 246 -11.38 15.10 -9.40
C ARG A 246 -12.47 15.57 -10.35
N PHE A 247 -12.17 15.62 -11.64
CA PHE A 247 -13.11 16.08 -12.66
C PHE A 247 -13.19 15.17 -13.90
N GLY A 248 -12.29 14.20 -14.06
CA GLY A 248 -12.38 13.24 -15.15
C GLY A 248 -11.38 12.09 -15.06
N THR A 249 -11.38 11.20 -16.05
CA THR A 249 -10.53 10.01 -16.13
C THR A 249 -10.04 9.74 -17.55
N ASN A 250 -8.98 8.93 -17.69
CA ASN A 250 -8.53 8.35 -18.96
C ASN A 250 -8.87 6.85 -19.09
N GLY A 251 -9.82 6.35 -18.28
CA GLY A 251 -10.22 4.93 -18.23
C GLY A 251 -9.47 4.09 -17.19
N GLY A 252 -8.53 4.68 -16.44
CA GLY A 252 -7.85 4.02 -15.33
C GLY A 252 -7.34 4.99 -14.26
N ASP A 253 -6.79 6.12 -14.68
CA ASP A 253 -6.29 7.19 -13.81
C ASP A 253 -7.28 8.35 -13.74
N GLU A 254 -7.21 9.14 -12.67
CA GLU A 254 -8.11 10.27 -12.46
C GLU A 254 -7.39 11.61 -12.64
N PHE A 255 -7.98 12.54 -13.38
CA PHE A 255 -7.53 13.93 -13.44
C PHE A 255 -8.17 14.75 -12.32
N ALA A 256 -7.36 15.59 -11.68
CA ALA A 256 -7.82 16.51 -10.66
C ALA A 256 -7.27 17.93 -10.86
N VAL A 257 -8.06 18.91 -10.42
CA VAL A 257 -7.60 20.28 -10.23
C VAL A 257 -6.97 20.40 -8.85
N ASP A 258 -5.74 20.92 -8.77
CA ASP A 258 -4.98 21.03 -7.53
C ASP A 258 -5.07 22.45 -6.92
N LEU A 259 -5.78 22.56 -5.80
CA LEU A 259 -5.91 23.79 -5.00
C LEU A 259 -4.97 23.84 -3.80
N THR A 260 -4.07 22.87 -3.70
CA THR A 260 -3.06 22.74 -2.65
C THR A 260 -1.70 22.41 -3.29
N PRO A 261 -1.21 23.27 -4.21
CA PRO A 261 0.02 22.99 -4.94
C PRO A 261 1.23 22.94 -3.99
N GLY A 262 2.32 22.38 -4.50
CA GLY A 262 3.63 22.51 -3.86
C GLY A 262 4.22 23.92 -4.04
N PRO A 263 5.35 24.23 -3.39
CA PRO A 263 5.92 25.58 -3.37
C PRO A 263 6.27 26.15 -4.75
N ALA A 264 6.55 25.30 -5.75
CA ALA A 264 6.83 25.69 -7.12
C ALA A 264 5.62 25.52 -8.08
N GLY A 265 4.44 25.20 -7.54
CA GLY A 265 3.23 24.93 -8.32
C GLY A 265 2.29 26.12 -8.45
N HIS A 266 1.22 25.91 -9.20
CA HIS A 266 0.18 26.90 -9.46
C HIS A 266 -1.17 26.49 -8.88
N LEU A 267 -1.93 27.47 -8.41
CA LEU A 267 -3.30 27.21 -7.93
C LEU A 267 -4.19 26.87 -9.13
N GLY A 268 -4.82 25.69 -9.11
CA GLY A 268 -5.69 25.24 -10.20
C GLY A 268 -4.96 24.50 -11.32
N GLN A 269 -3.69 24.14 -11.12
CA GLN A 269 -2.97 23.26 -12.04
C GLN A 269 -3.65 21.88 -12.14
N ILE A 270 -3.42 21.17 -13.25
CA ILE A 270 -4.02 19.87 -13.52
C ILE A 270 -3.04 18.77 -13.20
N ILE A 271 -3.47 17.84 -12.36
CA ILE A 271 -2.69 16.68 -11.93
C ILE A 271 -3.34 15.36 -12.35
N LEU A 272 -2.53 14.34 -12.59
CA LEU A 272 -2.96 12.96 -12.82
C LEU A 272 -2.70 12.12 -11.58
N ILE A 273 -3.74 11.46 -11.10
CA ILE A 273 -3.72 10.55 -9.98
C ILE A 273 -3.64 9.14 -10.54
N ASP A 274 -2.42 8.61 -10.56
CA ASP A 274 -2.12 7.25 -10.95
C ASP A 274 -2.80 6.27 -9.97
N HIS A 275 -3.56 5.32 -10.51
CA HIS A 275 -4.29 4.33 -9.71
C HIS A 275 -3.37 3.31 -9.02
N GLU A 276 -2.17 3.06 -9.55
CA GLU A 276 -1.12 2.21 -8.99
C GLU A 276 -0.26 2.93 -7.96
N GLN A 277 -0.11 4.26 -8.06
CA GLN A 277 0.61 5.05 -7.07
C GLN A 277 -0.30 5.46 -5.91
N SER A 278 0.16 5.21 -4.69
CA SER A 278 -0.59 5.56 -3.48
C SER A 278 -0.21 6.90 -2.86
N LEU A 279 0.82 7.57 -3.39
CA LEU A 279 1.37 8.83 -2.86
C LEU A 279 1.80 9.73 -4.01
N GLY A 280 1.49 11.02 -3.92
CA GLY A 280 1.74 12.01 -4.95
C GLY A 280 0.72 11.95 -6.10
N ALA A 281 0.97 12.82 -7.08
CA ALA A 281 0.29 12.90 -8.36
C ALA A 281 1.25 13.57 -9.35
N GLU A 282 1.05 13.31 -10.64
CA GLU A 282 1.85 13.89 -11.73
C GLU A 282 1.27 15.24 -12.16
N LEU A 283 2.12 16.24 -12.42
CA LEU A 283 1.68 17.51 -13.00
C LEU A 283 1.51 17.37 -14.52
N VAL A 284 0.28 17.50 -15.01
CA VAL A 284 -0.05 17.37 -16.44
C VAL A 284 -0.07 18.71 -17.15
N ALA A 285 -0.63 19.75 -16.51
CA ALA A 285 -0.72 21.08 -17.11
C ALA A 285 -0.74 22.16 -16.02
N ASP A 286 -0.25 23.35 -16.36
CA ASP A 286 -0.20 24.48 -15.43
C ASP A 286 -1.59 25.12 -15.18
N SER A 287 -2.56 24.86 -16.06
CA SER A 287 -3.96 25.31 -15.95
C SER A 287 -4.91 24.39 -16.71
N LEU A 288 -6.22 24.50 -16.44
CA LEU A 288 -7.23 23.76 -17.21
C LEU A 288 -7.32 24.27 -18.66
N THR A 289 -7.07 25.57 -18.88
CA THR A 289 -6.95 26.15 -20.21
C THR A 289 -5.85 25.46 -21.03
N ASP A 290 -4.65 25.27 -20.46
CA ASP A 290 -3.57 24.56 -21.17
C ASP A 290 -3.92 23.10 -21.42
N PHE A 291 -4.56 22.43 -20.46
CA PHE A 291 -5.01 21.04 -20.60
C PHE A 291 -5.95 20.87 -21.80
N VAL A 292 -7.02 21.67 -21.89
CA VAL A 292 -8.00 21.61 -23.01
C VAL A 292 -7.36 21.97 -24.35
N LEU A 293 -6.38 22.89 -24.34
CA LEU A 293 -5.66 23.26 -25.55
C LEU A 293 -4.59 22.23 -25.98
N GLY A 294 -4.44 21.13 -25.24
CA GLY A 294 -3.45 20.10 -25.51
C GLY A 294 -2.01 20.55 -25.22
N ARG A 295 -1.83 21.62 -24.44
CA ARG A 295 -0.51 22.12 -24.01
C ARG A 295 -0.07 21.43 -22.72
N MET A 296 -0.09 20.11 -22.75
CA MET A 296 0.32 19.30 -21.61
C MET A 296 1.84 19.37 -21.46
N ARG A 297 2.33 19.35 -20.22
CA ARG A 297 3.76 19.20 -19.97
C ARG A 297 4.20 17.88 -20.57
N ALA A 298 5.29 17.91 -21.33
CA ALA A 298 5.84 16.72 -21.96
C ALA A 298 6.15 15.69 -20.87
N ASP A 299 5.68 14.47 -21.12
CA ASP A 299 5.74 13.28 -20.29
C ASP A 299 7.09 13.16 -19.57
N GLY A 300 7.15 13.76 -18.38
CA GLY A 300 8.25 13.64 -17.47
C GLY A 300 8.08 12.34 -16.73
N ARG A 301 8.03 11.21 -17.45
CA ARG A 301 8.03 9.84 -16.91
C ARG A 301 9.33 9.54 -16.19
N ASP A 302 9.76 10.40 -15.28
CA ASP A 302 10.40 9.91 -14.08
C ASP A 302 9.30 9.12 -13.35
N HIS A 303 9.22 7.83 -13.70
CA HIS A 303 8.75 6.83 -12.79
C HIS A 303 9.66 6.92 -11.55
N GLY A 304 9.38 7.89 -10.67
CA GLY A 304 9.82 7.90 -9.27
C GLY A 304 9.12 6.77 -8.51
N GLY A 305 9.05 5.59 -9.13
CA GLY A 305 8.48 4.39 -8.60
C GLY A 305 9.29 4.00 -7.38
N SER A 306 8.62 3.97 -6.24
CA SER A 306 9.03 3.19 -5.07
C SER A 306 10.39 3.55 -4.43
N GLN A 307 11.07 4.63 -4.84
CA GLN A 307 12.35 4.99 -4.25
C GLN A 307 12.13 5.96 -3.09
N LEU A 308 12.47 5.52 -1.89
CA LEU A 308 12.52 6.38 -0.72
C LEU A 308 13.50 7.53 -1.02
N PRO A 309 13.11 8.80 -0.84
CA PRO A 309 14.09 9.87 -0.90
C PRO A 309 15.14 9.60 0.18
N ALA A 310 16.42 9.55 -0.21
CA ALA A 310 17.52 9.03 0.62
C ALA A 310 17.67 9.73 1.99
N GLU A 311 17.08 10.91 2.17
CA GLU A 311 17.09 11.67 3.42
C GLU A 311 15.97 11.30 4.40
N VAL A 312 14.84 10.76 3.93
CA VAL A 312 13.66 10.43 4.75
C VAL A 312 13.40 8.92 4.85
N GLY A 313 13.97 8.13 3.94
CA GLY A 313 13.96 6.68 4.06
C GLY A 313 15.26 6.06 3.57
N VAL A 314 15.83 5.17 4.38
CA VAL A 314 17.15 4.57 4.15
C VAL A 314 17.08 3.06 4.27
N ARG A 315 17.83 2.38 3.41
CA ARG A 315 18.10 0.94 3.53
C ARG A 315 19.56 0.72 3.96
N VAL A 316 19.78 -0.06 5.01
CA VAL A 316 21.11 -0.46 5.50
C VAL A 316 21.29 -1.97 5.29
N GLY A 317 22.46 -2.45 4.87
CA GLY A 317 22.70 -3.87 4.55
C GLY A 317 23.48 -4.11 3.26
N VAL A 318 23.25 -5.25 2.61
CA VAL A 318 23.87 -5.62 1.33
C VAL A 318 22.92 -5.39 0.16
N GLY A 319 23.38 -4.70 -0.88
CA GLY A 319 22.55 -4.33 -2.03
C GLY A 319 23.22 -3.36 -3.01
N VAL A 320 22.56 -3.10 -4.13
CA VAL A 320 23.02 -2.17 -5.17
C VAL A 320 21.87 -1.22 -5.52
N GLY A 321 22.06 0.09 -5.37
CA GLY A 321 21.05 1.10 -5.70
C GLY A 321 21.16 2.40 -4.93
N VAL A 322 20.42 3.42 -5.37
CA VAL A 322 20.32 4.74 -4.69
C VAL A 322 19.55 4.59 -3.38
N GLY A 323 20.05 5.19 -2.29
CA GLY A 323 19.43 5.15 -0.95
C GLY A 323 19.89 3.99 -0.06
N HIS A 324 20.95 3.29 -0.47
CA HIS A 324 21.58 2.24 0.33
C HIS A 324 22.81 2.77 1.06
N LEU A 325 22.88 2.54 2.37
CA LEU A 325 24.04 2.88 3.21
C LEU A 325 24.63 1.62 3.83
N GLU A 326 25.94 1.65 4.07
CA GLU A 326 26.66 0.53 4.69
C GLU A 326 26.46 0.47 6.21
N THR A 327 26.10 1.59 6.86
CA THR A 327 25.96 1.69 8.32
C THR A 327 24.73 2.47 8.77
N VAL A 328 24.30 2.24 10.01
CA VAL A 328 23.16 2.95 10.63
C VAL A 328 23.53 4.38 11.01
N GLU A 329 24.79 4.64 11.36
CA GLU A 329 25.31 5.98 11.66
C GLU A 329 25.16 6.92 10.46
N ALA A 330 25.41 6.41 9.25
CA ALA A 330 25.23 7.20 8.03
C ALA A 330 23.75 7.55 7.78
N ALA A 331 22.82 6.74 8.30
CA ALA A 331 21.38 6.97 8.19
C ALA A 331 20.84 7.96 9.24
N ALA A 332 21.62 8.27 10.28
CA ALA A 332 21.18 9.02 11.45
C ALA A 332 20.99 10.52 11.18
N HIS A 333 19.92 10.86 10.47
CA HIS A 333 19.51 12.22 10.14
C HIS A 333 18.16 12.57 10.78
N LEU A 334 17.96 13.83 11.18
CA LEU A 334 16.72 14.29 11.85
C LEU A 334 15.46 14.14 11.00
N ALA A 335 15.62 14.05 9.67
CA ALA A 335 14.52 13.84 8.73
C ALA A 335 14.19 12.35 8.49
N LEU A 336 14.97 11.42 9.05
CA LEU A 336 14.74 9.98 8.84
C LEU A 336 13.39 9.56 9.41
N GLU A 337 12.54 8.98 8.57
CA GLU A 337 11.22 8.47 8.94
C GLU A 337 11.14 6.95 8.88
N VAL A 338 11.84 6.35 7.91
CA VAL A 338 11.77 4.92 7.60
C VAL A 338 13.19 4.35 7.56
N LEU A 339 13.45 3.37 8.42
CA LEU A 339 14.70 2.61 8.42
C LEU A 339 14.42 1.14 8.09
N SER A 340 15.05 0.64 7.04
CA SER A 340 15.05 -0.78 6.70
C SER A 340 16.45 -1.36 6.82
N VAL A 341 16.63 -2.30 7.74
CA VAL A 341 17.89 -3.01 7.98
C VAL A 341 17.78 -4.40 7.35
N GLY A 342 18.51 -4.61 6.25
CA GLY A 342 18.65 -5.89 5.58
C GLY A 342 19.65 -6.81 6.27
N PRO A 343 19.86 -8.03 5.74
CA PRO A 343 20.97 -8.87 6.19
C PRO A 343 22.30 -8.18 5.89
N GLY A 344 23.24 -8.24 6.82
CA GLY A 344 24.62 -7.80 6.63
C GLY A 344 25.54 -8.98 6.33
N ASP A 345 26.64 -8.74 5.62
CA ASP A 345 27.72 -9.71 5.39
C ASP A 345 28.68 -9.82 6.61
N GLY A 346 28.41 -9.06 7.68
CA GLY A 346 29.29 -8.90 8.85
C GLY A 346 28.54 -8.86 10.18
N GLU A 347 29.03 -8.05 11.12
CA GLU A 347 28.43 -7.89 12.44
C GLU A 347 27.01 -7.30 12.33
N PRO A 348 26.06 -7.75 13.19
CA PRO A 348 24.73 -7.13 13.28
C PRO A 348 24.80 -5.62 13.57
N TYR A 349 23.77 -4.88 13.16
CA TYR A 349 23.72 -3.43 13.26
C TYR A 349 23.17 -2.96 14.61
N SER A 350 23.81 -1.94 15.20
CA SER A 350 23.24 -1.20 16.36
C SER A 350 22.32 -0.07 15.88
N LEU A 351 21.20 0.09 16.57
CA LEU A 351 20.22 1.16 16.42
C LEU A 351 20.51 2.35 17.33
N ALA A 352 21.54 2.29 18.19
CA ALA A 352 21.92 3.40 19.06
C ALA A 352 22.10 4.75 18.32
N PRO A 353 22.67 4.82 17.09
CA PRO A 353 22.83 6.10 16.37
C PRO A 353 21.51 6.77 15.99
N VAL A 354 20.43 6.00 15.82
CA VAL A 354 19.11 6.50 15.44
C VAL A 354 18.15 6.61 16.63
N ALA A 355 18.64 6.35 17.84
CA ALA A 355 17.86 6.47 19.07
C ALA A 355 17.40 7.93 19.28
N GLY A 356 16.13 8.10 19.64
CA GLY A 356 15.55 9.42 19.89
C GLY A 356 15.33 10.30 18.66
N LEU A 357 15.53 9.79 17.43
CA LEU A 357 15.16 10.54 16.23
C LEU A 357 13.64 10.81 16.21
N PRO A 358 13.21 12.08 16.13
CA PRO A 358 11.82 12.45 16.41
C PRO A 358 10.85 12.04 15.29
N ARG A 359 11.37 11.78 14.08
CA ARG A 359 10.57 11.44 12.90
C ARG A 359 10.61 9.96 12.56
N LEU A 360 11.49 9.18 13.19
CA LEU A 360 11.64 7.76 12.90
C LEU A 360 10.41 7.01 13.40
N ARG A 361 9.57 6.59 12.45
CA ARG A 361 8.25 5.99 12.70
C ARG A 361 8.16 4.55 12.22
N THR A 362 9.06 4.14 11.33
CA THR A 362 9.09 2.77 10.81
C THR A 362 10.48 2.16 10.97
N LEU A 363 10.53 0.99 11.59
CA LEU A 363 11.70 0.11 11.58
C LEU A 363 11.30 -1.24 10.99
N THR A 364 12.06 -1.69 9.99
CA THR A 364 12.00 -3.08 9.52
C THR A 364 13.39 -3.69 9.59
N ALA A 365 13.56 -4.82 10.27
CA ALA A 365 14.84 -5.51 10.33
C ALA A 365 14.68 -6.97 9.90
N SER A 366 15.56 -7.41 8.99
CA SER A 366 15.69 -8.82 8.67
C SER A 366 16.08 -9.61 9.91
N PRO A 367 15.65 -10.88 10.05
CA PRO A 367 16.04 -11.69 11.18
C PRO A 367 17.57 -11.79 11.32
N GLY A 368 18.08 -11.60 12.53
CA GLY A 368 19.52 -11.59 12.85
C GLY A 368 20.25 -10.30 12.49
N ALA A 369 19.58 -9.28 11.93
CA ALA A 369 20.26 -8.06 11.49
C ALA A 369 20.57 -7.06 12.61
N LEU A 370 19.97 -7.20 13.79
CA LEU A 370 20.16 -6.28 14.91
C LEU A 370 21.14 -6.84 15.95
N ALA A 371 22.07 -5.99 16.40
CA ALA A 371 23.03 -6.33 17.45
C ALA A 371 22.36 -6.53 18.82
N ASP A 372 21.44 -5.64 19.16
CA ASP A 372 20.61 -5.75 20.36
C ASP A 372 19.16 -5.36 20.03
N PRO A 373 18.21 -6.32 20.03
CA PRO A 373 16.80 -6.03 19.82
C PRO A 373 16.21 -5.04 20.84
N LEU A 374 16.78 -4.91 22.04
CA LEU A 374 16.28 -4.02 23.08
C LEU A 374 16.49 -2.54 22.76
N GLU A 375 17.41 -2.20 21.86
CA GLU A 375 17.62 -0.81 21.40
C GLU A 375 16.37 -0.24 20.71
N VAL A 376 15.47 -1.10 20.21
CA VAL A 376 14.16 -0.69 19.67
C VAL A 376 13.33 0.10 20.69
N ALA A 377 13.50 -0.15 21.99
CA ALA A 377 12.81 0.60 23.05
C ALA A 377 13.21 2.09 23.09
N GLY A 378 14.39 2.44 22.55
CA GLY A 378 14.84 3.82 22.40
C GLY A 378 14.19 4.57 21.23
N LEU A 379 13.43 3.88 20.38
CA LEU A 379 12.75 4.43 19.21
C LEU A 379 11.30 4.80 19.58
N THR A 380 11.14 5.95 20.23
CA THR A 380 9.87 6.35 20.87
C THR A 380 8.78 6.82 19.91
N GLY A 381 9.11 7.02 18.63
CA GLY A 381 8.18 7.48 17.58
C GLY A 381 7.58 6.37 16.72
N LEU A 382 7.91 5.09 16.96
CA LEU A 382 7.54 4.00 16.06
C LEU A 382 6.02 3.81 15.99
N GLU A 383 5.48 3.82 14.76
CA GLU A 383 4.11 3.42 14.42
C GLU A 383 4.06 2.02 13.82
N PHE A 384 5.14 1.58 13.15
CA PHE A 384 5.26 0.26 12.53
C PHE A 384 6.60 -0.38 12.86
N LEU A 385 6.55 -1.66 13.25
CA LEU A 385 7.71 -2.47 13.56
C LEU A 385 7.60 -3.84 12.88
N GLU A 386 8.60 -4.17 12.06
CA GLU A 386 8.76 -5.49 11.46
C GLU A 386 10.09 -6.09 11.90
N LEU A 387 10.05 -7.24 12.58
CA LEU A 387 11.23 -7.94 13.08
C LEU A 387 11.09 -9.46 12.88
N GLY A 388 12.20 -10.18 12.99
CA GLY A 388 12.18 -11.63 13.12
C GLY A 388 11.54 -12.12 14.42
N ALA A 389 11.12 -13.38 14.45
CA ALA A 389 10.40 -13.94 15.60
C ALA A 389 11.27 -14.00 16.88
N ARG A 390 12.59 -14.15 16.73
CA ARG A 390 13.53 -14.17 17.86
C ARG A 390 13.67 -12.79 18.50
N GLU A 391 13.81 -11.75 17.69
CA GLU A 391 13.91 -10.36 18.13
C GLU A 391 12.62 -9.92 18.84
N TRP A 392 11.45 -10.31 18.30
CA TRP A 392 10.16 -10.10 18.98
C TRP A 392 10.08 -10.80 20.34
N ARG A 393 10.59 -12.03 20.45
CA ARG A 393 10.62 -12.76 21.73
C ARG A 393 11.46 -12.01 22.77
N VAL A 394 12.65 -11.53 22.39
CA VAL A 394 13.52 -10.72 23.27
C VAL A 394 12.78 -9.47 23.77
N LEU A 395 12.08 -8.75 22.89
CA LEU A 395 11.31 -7.57 23.28
C LEU A 395 10.14 -7.89 24.24
N LEU A 396 9.41 -8.97 23.99
CA LEU A 396 8.29 -9.40 24.83
C LEU A 396 8.76 -9.81 26.22
N ASP A 397 9.80 -10.65 26.29
CA ASP A 397 10.33 -11.18 27.55
C ASP A 397 10.89 -10.05 28.44
N ALA A 398 11.46 -9.00 27.82
CA ALA A 398 11.94 -7.81 28.52
C ALA A 398 10.86 -6.75 28.81
N GLY A 399 9.63 -6.93 28.31
CA GLY A 399 8.57 -5.91 28.41
C GLY A 399 8.89 -4.62 27.66
N ALA A 400 9.76 -4.69 26.64
CA ALA A 400 10.35 -3.55 25.94
C ALA A 400 9.63 -3.18 24.63
N VAL A 401 8.48 -3.81 24.34
CA VAL A 401 7.70 -3.52 23.13
C VAL A 401 7.18 -2.07 23.14
N PRO A 402 7.51 -1.23 22.13
CA PRO A 402 7.03 0.15 22.07
C PRO A 402 5.50 0.22 22.01
N ARG A 403 4.89 1.00 22.92
CA ARG A 403 3.43 1.12 23.02
C ARG A 403 2.81 2.10 22.03
N THR A 404 3.64 2.80 21.25
CA THR A 404 3.24 3.70 20.17
C THR A 404 2.86 2.98 18.88
N LEU A 405 3.18 1.68 18.78
CA LEU A 405 2.91 0.89 17.58
C LEU A 405 1.40 0.85 17.28
N LYS A 406 1.09 1.10 16.00
CA LYS A 406 -0.26 0.96 15.42
C LYS A 406 -0.38 -0.33 14.63
N ALA A 407 0.75 -0.83 14.10
CA ALA A 407 0.84 -2.09 13.40
C ALA A 407 2.20 -2.78 13.63
N ALA A 408 2.23 -4.10 13.48
CA ALA A 408 3.43 -4.90 13.68
C ALA A 408 3.48 -6.08 12.70
N ALA A 409 4.66 -6.50 12.28
CA ALA A 409 4.84 -7.68 11.44
C ALA A 409 5.95 -8.59 11.98
N ILE A 410 5.79 -9.90 11.74
CA ILE A 410 6.77 -10.91 12.10
C ILE A 410 7.32 -11.48 10.80
N THR A 411 8.60 -11.26 10.53
CA THR A 411 9.28 -11.80 9.35
C THR A 411 9.77 -13.21 9.64
N VAL A 412 9.41 -14.17 8.79
CA VAL A 412 9.62 -15.60 9.08
C VAL A 412 10.54 -16.31 8.08
N ARG A 413 10.98 -15.66 6.99
CA ARG A 413 11.81 -16.18 5.88
C ARG A 413 12.39 -17.60 6.04
N ASP A 414 13.30 -17.83 7.00
CA ASP A 414 13.96 -19.15 7.24
C ASP A 414 13.65 -19.78 8.61
N GLN A 415 12.75 -19.18 9.38
CA GLN A 415 12.36 -19.59 10.73
C GLN A 415 11.13 -20.50 10.72
N HIS A 416 10.80 -21.10 11.86
CA HIS A 416 9.59 -21.92 11.97
C HIS A 416 8.35 -21.02 11.89
N HIS A 417 7.44 -21.32 10.97
CA HIS A 417 6.18 -20.59 10.81
C HIS A 417 5.10 -20.98 11.83
N LEU A 418 5.14 -22.22 12.34
CA LEU A 418 4.14 -22.71 13.31
C LEU A 418 4.08 -21.87 14.60
N PRO A 419 5.21 -21.45 15.23
CA PRO A 419 5.21 -20.63 16.44
C PRO A 419 4.80 -19.15 16.23
N VAL A 420 4.59 -18.70 15.00
CA VAL A 420 4.33 -17.28 14.70
C VAL A 420 2.96 -16.84 15.21
N ALA A 421 1.93 -17.69 15.13
CA ALA A 421 0.58 -17.33 15.59
C ALA A 421 0.50 -17.17 17.13
N PRO A 422 1.10 -18.05 17.96
CA PRO A 422 1.24 -17.80 19.40
C PRO A 422 1.97 -16.49 19.71
N LEU A 423 3.10 -16.22 19.05
CA LEU A 423 3.87 -14.99 19.23
C LEU A 423 3.06 -13.74 18.86
N ALA A 424 2.36 -13.78 17.73
CA ALA A 424 1.45 -12.72 17.30
C ALA A 424 0.33 -12.47 18.33
N ASN A 425 -0.22 -13.54 18.92
CA ASN A 425 -1.24 -13.43 19.96
C ASN A 425 -0.71 -12.78 21.25
N GLU A 426 0.55 -12.99 21.61
CA GLU A 426 1.20 -12.29 22.73
C GLU A 426 1.33 -10.79 22.43
N ILE A 427 1.76 -10.42 21.21
CA ILE A 427 1.83 -9.01 20.77
C ILE A 427 0.43 -8.38 20.80
N LEU A 428 -0.57 -9.03 20.19
CA LEU A 428 -1.97 -8.56 20.15
C LEU A 428 -2.56 -8.36 21.55
N ALA A 429 -2.22 -9.22 22.51
CA ALA A 429 -2.67 -9.12 23.89
C ALA A 429 -2.19 -7.83 24.57
N LEU A 430 -1.02 -7.30 24.20
CA LEU A 430 -0.52 -6.03 24.72
C LEU A 430 -1.47 -4.86 24.41
N TRP A 431 -2.24 -4.93 23.32
CA TRP A 431 -3.26 -3.94 22.91
C TRP A 431 -4.69 -4.43 23.14
N ASN A 432 -4.91 -5.50 23.91
CA ASN A 432 -6.22 -6.11 24.13
C ASN A 432 -6.95 -6.48 22.82
N ARG A 433 -6.21 -6.90 21.79
CA ARG A 433 -6.77 -7.27 20.49
C ARG A 433 -7.26 -8.72 20.50
N PRO A 434 -8.29 -9.07 19.71
CA PRO A 434 -8.73 -10.45 19.52
C PRO A 434 -7.59 -11.38 19.10
N ARG A 435 -7.64 -12.62 19.56
CA ARG A 435 -6.66 -13.64 19.20
C ARG A 435 -6.88 -14.16 17.78
N ILE A 436 -5.80 -14.40 17.08
CA ILE A 436 -5.75 -15.18 15.86
C ILE A 436 -5.98 -16.65 16.21
N VAL A 437 -6.91 -17.27 15.49
CA VAL A 437 -7.23 -18.69 15.64
C VAL A 437 -6.31 -19.49 14.72
N GLN A 438 -5.54 -20.40 15.31
CA GLN A 438 -4.75 -21.39 14.60
C GLN A 438 -5.29 -22.79 14.90
N THR A 439 -5.53 -23.58 13.86
CA THR A 439 -5.89 -25.00 13.98
C THR A 439 -4.67 -25.85 13.58
N LEU A 440 -4.24 -26.72 14.49
CA LEU A 440 -3.16 -27.67 14.22
C LEU A 440 -3.75 -29.02 13.79
N LEU A 441 -3.35 -29.48 12.62
CA LEU A 441 -3.70 -30.77 12.05
C LEU A 441 -2.43 -31.62 12.01
N HIS A 442 -2.59 -32.91 12.31
CA HIS A 442 -1.50 -33.88 12.25
C HIS A 442 -1.84 -34.92 11.19
N GLY A 443 -0.85 -35.33 10.43
CA GLY A 443 -0.98 -36.34 9.40
C GLY A 443 0.36 -36.95 9.04
N ASP A 444 0.35 -37.85 8.07
CA ASP A 444 1.54 -38.57 7.63
C ASP A 444 1.55 -38.60 6.09
N LEU A 445 2.62 -38.07 5.49
CA LEU A 445 2.83 -38.07 4.04
C LEU A 445 3.62 -39.29 3.56
N GLY A 446 4.06 -40.15 4.48
CA GLY A 446 4.90 -41.33 4.23
C GLY A 446 6.38 -40.96 4.05
N PRO A 447 7.29 -41.94 4.22
CA PRO A 447 8.72 -41.72 4.04
C PRO A 447 9.06 -41.47 2.57
N GLY A 448 9.89 -40.47 2.30
CA GLY A 448 10.43 -40.21 0.97
C GLY A 448 9.60 -39.31 0.05
N VAL A 449 8.67 -38.50 0.59
CA VAL A 449 8.22 -37.30 -0.13
C VAL A 449 9.36 -36.34 -0.25
#